data_AF-A0A5R9CY75-F1
#
_entry.id   AF-A0A5R9CY75-F1
#
_cell.length_a   1.000
_cell.length_b   1.000
_cell.length_c   1.000
_cell.angle_alpha   90.00
_cell.angle_beta   90.00
_cell.angle_gamma   90.00
#
_symmetry.space_group_name_H-M   'P 1'
#
loop_
_entity.id
_entity.type
_entity.pdbx_description
1 polymer ?
#
loop_
_entity_poly.entity_id
_entity_poly.type
_entity_poly.pdbx_seq_one_letter_code
_entity_poly.pdbx_strand_id
1 'polypeptide(L)'
;MTEIDYALDKDDLAQLHQEFVNTPKSDVLSRIITQNGINPAAEDPNAAVRLNPVFSVDLQTGSVTNQKQSGRCWLFSLVNTLRHGFAKKYKVKDFNLSQKYLFFWDKIERANIYYSRMIATADRPANDREVAFYLGMPGEDGGQWAMAAALVQKYGVVPVSDYPETSNVENTAAFDAVMNRKLRIDGMQLRNMVNAGKSDEEIEAARKHMLDDVYHIVAYSFGEPPTQVDFAYRDDDKKYHKVTGLTPQEFYAQYFDVDLDDYVVIANSPDKDYDKRYSLPSQDNVQGGKHIEFLNLPMTELTRTAIAQLKDGEGVWFGNDVLEQMDRKKGYLDSHLYRYSELFAVDLGMTKAQRLEYHQAEVSHAMTLTGVDLDDQDQPTKWKVENSWGDKNGEKGYFTMSPDWMDDYVYEVVVRKKYLTTKQQALLKQAPIELPAWDSLA
;
A
#
# COMPACT_ATOMS: atom_id res chain seq x y z
N MET A 1 -36.66 -22.53 16.79
CA MET A 1 -36.84 -21.06 16.81
C MET A 1 -38.15 -20.80 16.10
N THR A 2 -39.10 -20.12 16.72
CA THR A 2 -40.26 -19.57 16.00
C THR A 2 -39.73 -18.65 14.90
N GLU A 3 -40.21 -18.81 13.67
CA GLU A 3 -39.96 -17.83 12.61
C GLU A 3 -40.53 -16.50 13.08
N ILE A 4 -39.65 -15.60 13.48
CA ILE A 4 -40.01 -14.21 13.71
C ILE A 4 -40.08 -13.57 12.33
N ASP A 5 -41.23 -12.99 12.00
CA ASP A 5 -41.36 -12.16 10.81
C ASP A 5 -40.67 -10.83 11.10
N TYR A 6 -39.67 -10.50 10.28
CA TYR A 6 -38.87 -9.28 10.39
C TYR A 6 -39.33 -8.19 9.41
N ALA A 7 -40.50 -8.35 8.79
CA ALA A 7 -41.06 -7.33 7.90
C ALA A 7 -41.43 -6.06 8.70
N LEU A 8 -40.94 -4.91 8.24
CA LEU A 8 -41.34 -3.60 8.78
C LEU A 8 -42.79 -3.30 8.38
N ASP A 9 -43.61 -2.98 9.36
CA ASP A 9 -44.98 -2.54 9.13
C ASP A 9 -45.15 -1.01 9.29
N LYS A 10 -46.39 -0.54 9.24
CA LYS A 10 -46.69 0.90 9.35
C LYS A 10 -46.44 1.45 10.74
N ASP A 11 -46.63 0.63 11.76
CA ASP A 11 -46.47 1.02 13.16
C ASP A 11 -44.97 1.14 13.48
N ASP A 12 -44.14 0.23 12.95
CA ASP A 12 -42.68 0.33 13.01
C ASP A 12 -42.19 1.66 12.41
N LEU A 13 -42.64 1.99 11.20
CA LEU A 13 -42.23 3.23 10.51
C LEU A 13 -42.71 4.49 11.25
N ALA A 14 -43.91 4.47 11.83
CA ALA A 14 -44.43 5.56 12.63
C ALA A 14 -43.61 5.74 13.91
N GLN A 15 -43.21 4.65 14.56
CA GLN A 15 -42.35 4.67 15.74
C GLN A 15 -40.97 5.26 15.41
N LEU A 16 -40.31 4.80 14.35
CA LEU A 16 -39.03 5.33 13.90
C LEU A 16 -39.08 6.84 13.64
N HIS A 17 -40.14 7.33 12.98
CA HIS A 17 -40.33 8.76 12.76
C HIS A 17 -40.51 9.53 14.08
N GLN A 18 -41.30 8.99 15.01
CA GLN A 18 -41.56 9.63 16.29
C GLN A 18 -40.29 9.71 17.16
N GLU A 19 -39.48 8.65 17.17
CA GLU A 19 -38.17 8.64 17.85
C GLU A 19 -37.21 9.68 17.26
N PHE A 20 -37.15 9.80 15.94
CA PHE A 20 -36.36 10.81 15.26
C PHE A 20 -36.82 12.24 15.60
N VAL A 21 -38.13 12.53 15.53
CA VAL A 21 -38.67 13.86 15.86
C VAL A 21 -38.44 14.21 17.34
N ASN A 22 -38.48 13.21 18.22
CA ASN A 22 -38.23 13.40 19.66
C ASN A 22 -36.73 13.51 20.01
N THR A 23 -35.83 13.16 19.09
CA THR A 23 -34.39 13.25 19.31
C THR A 23 -33.98 14.72 19.46
N PRO A 24 -33.27 15.10 20.54
CA PRO A 24 -32.87 16.49 20.76
C PRO A 24 -32.10 17.06 19.56
N LYS A 25 -32.51 18.26 19.11
CA LYS A 25 -31.90 19.01 17.99
C LYS A 25 -32.00 18.31 16.62
N SER A 26 -32.86 17.30 16.45
CA SER A 26 -33.02 16.59 15.17
C SER A 26 -33.36 17.54 14.01
N ASP A 27 -34.17 18.57 14.22
CA ASP A 27 -34.51 19.58 13.21
C ASP A 27 -33.32 20.44 12.77
N VAL A 28 -32.50 20.88 13.72
CA VAL A 28 -31.29 21.69 13.47
C VAL A 28 -30.22 20.83 12.80
N LEU A 29 -29.94 19.65 13.33
CA LEU A 29 -28.95 18.72 12.75
C LEU A 29 -29.35 18.30 11.33
N SER A 30 -30.64 18.04 11.08
CA SER A 30 -31.12 17.75 9.74
C SER A 30 -30.81 18.88 8.77
N ARG A 31 -31.12 20.14 9.12
CA ARG A 31 -30.82 21.28 8.25
C ARG A 31 -29.32 21.43 7.99
N ILE A 32 -28.49 21.28 9.03
CA ILE A 32 -27.02 21.40 8.92
C ILE A 32 -26.45 20.30 8.03
N ILE A 33 -26.80 19.04 8.30
CA ILE A 33 -26.24 17.88 7.60
C ILE A 33 -26.78 17.81 6.16
N THR A 34 -28.08 18.06 5.93
CA THR A 34 -28.64 18.08 4.56
C THR A 34 -28.01 19.18 3.70
N GLN A 35 -27.72 20.34 4.28
CA GLN A 35 -27.16 21.47 3.53
C GLN A 35 -25.65 21.33 3.26
N ASN A 36 -24.89 20.77 4.21
CA ASN A 36 -23.42 20.81 4.18
C ASN A 36 -22.76 19.43 3.97
N GLY A 37 -23.50 18.34 4.19
CA GLY A 37 -22.96 16.98 4.25
C GLY A 37 -22.46 16.59 5.64
N ILE A 38 -22.12 15.30 5.81
CA ILE A 38 -21.73 14.71 7.10
C ILE A 38 -20.37 15.23 7.56
N ASN A 39 -19.32 15.08 6.74
CA ASN A 39 -17.95 15.40 7.14
C ASN A 39 -17.78 16.88 7.54
N PRO A 40 -18.27 17.88 6.77
CA PRO A 40 -18.17 19.28 7.19
C PRO A 40 -18.95 19.60 8.48
N ALA A 41 -19.99 18.83 8.80
CA ALA A 41 -20.75 18.97 10.04
C ALA A 41 -20.11 18.25 11.24
N ALA A 42 -19.29 17.22 10.98
CA ALA A 42 -18.65 16.39 11.99
C ALA A 42 -17.19 16.78 12.30
N GLU A 43 -16.57 17.60 11.46
CA GLU A 43 -15.13 17.91 11.56
C GLU A 43 -14.78 18.64 12.87
N ASP A 44 -13.77 18.15 13.59
CA ASP A 44 -13.23 18.80 14.78
C ASP A 44 -12.31 19.98 14.39
N PRO A 45 -12.71 21.24 14.68
CA PRO A 45 -11.90 22.40 14.31
C PRO A 45 -10.54 22.45 15.02
N ASN A 46 -10.36 21.71 16.12
CA ASN A 46 -9.09 21.67 16.85
C ASN A 46 -8.05 20.75 16.19
N ALA A 47 -8.42 19.97 15.16
CA ALA A 47 -7.48 19.14 14.41
C ALA A 47 -6.30 19.95 13.86
N ALA A 48 -6.54 21.19 13.42
CA ALA A 48 -5.50 22.09 12.93
C ALA A 48 -4.45 22.47 14.00
N VAL A 49 -4.83 22.49 15.27
CA VAL A 49 -3.91 22.76 16.39
C VAL A 49 -3.09 21.52 16.69
N ARG A 50 -3.73 20.34 16.74
CA ARG A 50 -3.07 19.05 17.01
C ARG A 50 -2.08 18.67 15.90
N LEU A 51 -2.42 18.99 14.65
CA LEU A 51 -1.70 18.56 13.46
C LEU A 51 -0.87 19.68 12.82
N ASN A 52 -0.42 20.67 13.60
CA ASN A 52 0.48 21.69 13.06
C ASN A 52 1.79 21.02 12.56
N PRO A 53 2.24 21.29 11.32
CA PRO A 53 3.28 20.48 10.66
C PRO A 53 4.70 20.91 11.06
N VAL A 54 5.04 20.74 12.34
CA VAL A 54 6.35 21.06 12.92
C VAL A 54 6.84 19.85 13.70
N PHE A 55 8.05 19.35 13.39
CA PHE A 55 8.53 18.06 13.88
C PHE A 55 9.94 18.17 14.46
N SER A 56 10.16 17.54 15.64
CA SER A 56 11.48 17.43 16.27
C SER A 56 12.52 16.63 15.44
N VAL A 57 12.07 15.59 14.74
CA VAL A 57 12.84 14.80 13.78
C VAL A 57 12.21 15.03 12.41
N ASP A 58 12.96 15.65 11.49
CA ASP A 58 12.47 16.03 10.17
C ASP A 58 13.48 15.69 9.06
N LEU A 59 13.21 14.63 8.31
CA LEU A 59 14.03 14.24 7.17
C LEU A 59 13.80 15.21 6.01
N GLN A 60 14.90 15.72 5.46
CA GLN A 60 14.86 16.66 4.34
C GLN A 60 14.72 15.89 3.02
N THR A 61 13.49 15.47 2.72
CA THR A 61 13.14 14.54 1.62
C THR A 61 12.78 15.21 0.30
N GLY A 62 12.64 16.54 0.28
CA GLY A 62 12.39 17.33 -0.93
C GLY A 62 10.94 17.31 -1.41
N SER A 63 10.75 17.46 -2.72
CA SER A 63 9.43 17.43 -3.36
C SER A 63 8.82 16.02 -3.35
N VAL A 64 7.49 15.97 -3.35
CA VAL A 64 6.69 14.74 -3.39
C VAL A 64 6.54 14.19 -4.79
N THR A 65 6.10 12.94 -4.88
CA THR A 65 5.75 12.26 -6.13
C THR A 65 4.22 12.26 -6.37
N ASN A 66 3.77 11.83 -7.56
CA ASN A 66 2.34 11.75 -7.88
C ASN A 66 2.02 10.50 -8.71
N GLN A 67 1.34 9.52 -8.09
CA GLN A 67 0.90 8.28 -8.74
C GLN A 67 -0.33 8.48 -9.65
N LYS A 68 -0.99 9.66 -9.58
CA LYS A 68 -2.17 10.00 -10.36
C LYS A 68 -3.31 8.98 -10.14
N GLN A 69 -3.96 8.53 -11.21
CA GLN A 69 -5.10 7.63 -11.22
C GLN A 69 -4.62 6.18 -11.42
N SER A 70 -3.71 5.73 -10.55
CA SER A 70 -3.19 4.37 -10.50
C SER A 70 -3.02 3.90 -9.06
N GLY A 71 -3.07 2.59 -8.82
CA GLY A 71 -2.92 1.97 -7.49
C GLY A 71 -1.47 1.69 -7.07
N ARG A 72 -0.50 2.49 -7.53
CA ARG A 72 0.94 2.21 -7.39
C ARG A 72 1.57 2.67 -6.07
N CYS A 73 0.78 3.01 -5.06
CA CYS A 73 1.24 3.65 -3.82
C CYS A 73 2.39 2.91 -3.12
N TRP A 74 2.29 1.59 -3.01
CA TRP A 74 3.30 0.69 -2.44
C TRP A 74 4.67 0.84 -3.09
N LEU A 75 4.68 0.95 -4.42
CA LEU A 75 5.86 1.11 -5.24
C LEU A 75 6.45 2.52 -5.10
N PHE A 76 5.60 3.54 -5.14
CA PHE A 76 6.02 4.93 -4.91
C PHE A 76 6.66 5.09 -3.53
N SER A 77 6.05 4.51 -2.49
CA SER A 77 6.58 4.61 -1.13
C SER A 77 7.93 3.90 -0.98
N LEU A 78 8.12 2.70 -1.57
CA LEU A 78 9.45 2.04 -1.52
C LEU A 78 10.49 2.87 -2.27
N VAL A 79 10.14 3.36 -3.46
CA VAL A 79 11.05 4.18 -4.26
C VAL A 79 11.37 5.51 -3.55
N ASN A 80 10.44 6.07 -2.78
CA ASN A 80 10.69 7.25 -1.96
C ASN A 80 11.80 6.99 -0.93
N THR A 81 11.77 5.88 -0.20
CA THR A 81 12.84 5.59 0.78
C THR A 81 14.22 5.46 0.10
N LEU A 82 14.30 4.81 -1.07
CA LEU A 82 15.53 4.71 -1.86
C LEU A 82 16.02 6.09 -2.35
N ARG A 83 15.12 6.91 -2.92
CA ARG A 83 15.49 8.21 -3.51
C ARG A 83 15.91 9.21 -2.43
N HIS A 84 15.39 9.13 -1.21
CA HIS A 84 15.84 9.96 -0.08
C HIS A 84 17.29 9.66 0.29
N GLY A 85 17.65 8.36 0.36
CA GLY A 85 19.02 7.92 0.59
C GLY A 85 19.97 8.43 -0.50
N PHE A 86 19.54 8.34 -1.76
CA PHE A 86 20.29 8.90 -2.90
C PHE A 86 20.47 10.42 -2.77
N ALA A 87 19.38 11.16 -2.55
CA ALA A 87 19.39 12.62 -2.47
C ALA A 87 20.35 13.12 -1.37
N LYS A 88 20.33 12.46 -0.20
CA LYS A 88 21.24 12.74 0.91
C LYS A 88 22.70 12.43 0.56
N LYS A 89 22.98 11.25 -0.01
CA LYS A 89 24.34 10.78 -0.30
C LYS A 89 25.02 11.58 -1.41
N TYR A 90 24.29 11.86 -2.49
CA TYR A 90 24.84 12.52 -3.68
C TYR A 90 24.53 14.01 -3.75
N LYS A 91 23.84 14.56 -2.74
CA LYS A 91 23.38 15.96 -2.69
C LYS A 91 22.60 16.33 -3.94
N VAL A 92 21.56 15.57 -4.25
CA VAL A 92 20.71 15.81 -5.43
C VAL A 92 19.29 15.95 -4.96
N LYS A 93 18.84 17.20 -4.81
CA LYS A 93 17.43 17.48 -4.53
C LYS A 93 16.55 16.97 -5.66
N ASP A 94 15.37 16.46 -5.28
CA ASP A 94 14.29 16.09 -6.21
C ASP A 94 14.66 15.00 -7.23
N PHE A 95 15.65 14.17 -6.91
CA PHE A 95 15.91 12.94 -7.66
C PHE A 95 14.73 11.96 -7.52
N ASN A 96 14.35 11.33 -8.64
CA ASN A 96 13.30 10.34 -8.70
C ASN A 96 13.71 9.13 -9.55
N LEU A 97 13.33 7.94 -9.08
CA LEU A 97 13.40 6.70 -9.85
C LEU A 97 12.09 6.47 -10.61
N SER A 98 12.17 5.83 -11.76
CA SER A 98 11.00 5.50 -12.58
C SER A 98 10.14 4.44 -11.89
N GLN A 99 8.99 4.86 -11.37
CA GLN A 99 7.98 3.93 -10.86
C GLN A 99 7.39 3.11 -12.01
N LYS A 100 7.22 3.72 -13.19
CA LYS A 100 6.83 3.01 -14.42
C LYS A 100 7.75 1.83 -14.75
N TYR A 101 9.06 1.95 -14.55
CA TYR A 101 10.02 0.86 -14.83
C TYR A 101 9.70 -0.40 -14.04
N LEU A 102 9.53 -0.26 -12.72
CA LEU A 102 9.22 -1.39 -11.86
C LEU A 102 7.79 -1.90 -12.10
N PHE A 103 6.85 -1.00 -12.35
CA PHE A 103 5.46 -1.35 -12.68
C PHE A 103 5.31 -2.12 -14.00
N PHE A 104 6.16 -1.85 -14.99
CA PHE A 104 6.24 -2.65 -16.22
C PHE A 104 6.52 -4.12 -15.90
N TRP A 105 7.58 -4.37 -15.10
CA TRP A 105 7.97 -5.72 -14.73
C TRP A 105 6.96 -6.40 -13.81
N ASP A 106 6.36 -5.63 -12.90
CA ASP A 106 5.31 -6.10 -12.01
C ASP A 106 4.14 -6.74 -12.77
N LYS A 107 3.65 -6.10 -13.84
CA LYS A 107 2.51 -6.61 -14.62
C LYS A 107 2.82 -7.92 -15.35
N ILE A 108 4.06 -8.11 -15.80
CA ILE A 108 4.49 -9.35 -16.47
C ILE A 108 4.69 -10.48 -15.45
N GLU A 109 5.33 -10.18 -14.32
CA GLU A 109 5.60 -11.16 -13.26
C GLU A 109 4.31 -11.65 -12.60
N ARG A 110 3.36 -10.74 -12.32
CA ARG A 110 2.05 -11.13 -11.80
C ARG A 110 1.27 -11.99 -12.78
N ALA A 111 1.30 -11.67 -14.08
CA ALA A 111 0.68 -12.52 -15.09
C ALA A 111 1.27 -13.94 -15.06
N ASN A 112 2.59 -14.03 -14.91
CA ASN A 112 3.29 -15.31 -14.82
C ASN A 112 2.85 -16.13 -13.59
N ILE A 113 2.85 -15.54 -12.39
CA ILE A 113 2.36 -16.21 -11.18
C ILE A 113 0.87 -16.57 -11.29
N TYR A 114 0.05 -15.66 -11.83
CA TYR A 114 -1.37 -15.90 -12.04
C TYR A 114 -1.59 -17.14 -12.92
N TYR A 115 -0.82 -17.31 -14.01
CA TYR A 115 -0.89 -18.51 -14.84
C TYR A 115 -0.52 -19.77 -14.08
N SER A 116 0.55 -19.74 -13.28
CA SER A 116 0.92 -20.88 -12.41
C SER A 116 -0.20 -21.22 -11.42
N ARG A 117 -0.86 -20.23 -10.82
CA ARG A 117 -2.01 -20.44 -9.92
C ARG A 117 -3.22 -21.03 -10.64
N MET A 118 -3.50 -20.58 -11.86
CA MET A 118 -4.60 -21.12 -12.67
C MET A 118 -4.36 -22.59 -13.06
N ILE A 119 -3.12 -22.94 -13.41
CA ILE A 119 -2.73 -24.34 -13.66
C ILE A 119 -2.86 -25.17 -12.38
N ALA A 120 -2.30 -24.69 -11.26
CA ALA A 120 -2.27 -25.42 -9.99
C ALA A 120 -3.64 -25.66 -9.36
N THR A 121 -4.65 -24.84 -9.71
CA THR A 121 -6.01 -24.94 -9.17
C THR A 121 -7.03 -25.46 -10.19
N ALA A 122 -6.56 -25.96 -11.34
CA ALA A 122 -7.43 -26.32 -12.47
C ALA A 122 -8.46 -27.41 -12.18
N ASP A 123 -8.19 -28.26 -11.19
CA ASP A 123 -9.05 -29.34 -10.70
C ASP A 123 -10.22 -28.86 -9.82
N ARG A 124 -10.19 -27.59 -9.38
CA ARG A 124 -11.25 -26.98 -8.54
C ARG A 124 -12.28 -26.21 -9.37
N PRO A 125 -13.53 -26.05 -8.92
CA PRO A 125 -14.53 -25.20 -9.60
C PRO A 125 -14.10 -23.72 -9.70
N ALA A 126 -14.59 -22.98 -10.69
CA ALA A 126 -14.30 -21.55 -10.83
C ALA A 126 -14.89 -20.67 -9.70
N ASN A 127 -15.92 -21.16 -9.00
CA ASN A 127 -16.52 -20.52 -7.82
C ASN A 127 -15.94 -21.04 -6.50
N ASP A 128 -14.89 -21.87 -6.53
CA ASP A 128 -14.07 -22.12 -5.35
C ASP A 128 -13.52 -20.79 -4.81
N ARG A 129 -13.46 -20.62 -3.48
CA ARG A 129 -13.14 -19.33 -2.87
C ARG A 129 -11.76 -18.81 -3.26
N GLU A 130 -10.76 -19.69 -3.36
CA GLU A 130 -9.40 -19.32 -3.75
C GLU A 130 -9.31 -19.00 -5.25
N VAL A 131 -9.96 -19.81 -6.08
CA VAL A 131 -10.02 -19.56 -7.53
C VAL A 131 -10.75 -18.24 -7.83
N ALA A 132 -11.88 -17.99 -7.14
CA ALA A 132 -12.64 -16.76 -7.26
C ALA A 132 -11.84 -15.53 -6.81
N PHE A 133 -11.02 -15.66 -5.76
CA PHE A 133 -10.10 -14.61 -5.32
C PHE A 133 -9.12 -14.24 -6.43
N TYR A 134 -8.39 -15.20 -7.01
CA TYR A 134 -7.45 -14.93 -8.11
C TYR A 134 -8.15 -14.38 -9.37
N LEU A 135 -9.37 -14.81 -9.67
CA LEU A 135 -10.16 -14.29 -10.79
C LEU A 135 -10.70 -12.86 -10.55
N GLY A 136 -10.87 -12.47 -9.28
CA GLY A 136 -11.32 -11.15 -8.88
C GLY A 136 -10.34 -10.05 -9.26
N MET A 137 -9.05 -10.25 -8.97
CA MET A 137 -8.01 -9.23 -9.08
C MET A 137 -6.73 -9.75 -9.79
N PRO A 138 -6.82 -10.27 -11.03
CA PRO A 138 -5.71 -11.00 -11.66
C PRO A 138 -4.50 -10.12 -12.02
N GLY A 139 -4.72 -8.82 -12.25
CA GLY A 139 -3.68 -7.87 -12.67
C GLY A 139 -3.81 -6.49 -12.02
N GLU A 140 -4.30 -6.43 -10.78
CA GLU A 140 -4.47 -5.18 -10.04
C GLU A 140 -3.17 -4.38 -9.87
N ASP A 141 -3.30 -3.08 -9.58
CA ASP A 141 -2.17 -2.18 -9.36
C ASP A 141 -1.54 -2.31 -7.98
N GLY A 142 -2.35 -2.65 -6.98
CA GLY A 142 -1.96 -2.70 -5.57
C GLY A 142 -0.85 -3.72 -5.29
N GLY A 143 -0.19 -3.59 -4.15
CA GLY A 143 0.87 -4.50 -3.77
C GLY A 143 1.44 -4.16 -2.40
N GLN A 144 2.35 -5.01 -1.93
CA GLN A 144 3.00 -4.90 -0.64
C GLN A 144 4.50 -4.60 -0.79
N TRP A 145 5.15 -4.21 0.31
CA TRP A 145 6.56 -3.83 0.27
C TRP A 145 7.48 -4.92 -0.30
N ALA A 146 7.27 -6.19 0.08
CA ALA A 146 8.11 -7.30 -0.38
C ALA A 146 8.06 -7.48 -1.91
N MET A 147 6.91 -7.19 -2.51
CA MET A 147 6.70 -7.23 -3.96
C MET A 147 7.56 -6.19 -4.67
N ALA A 148 7.70 -5.00 -4.09
CA ALA A 148 8.48 -3.91 -4.69
C ALA A 148 9.97 -4.21 -4.52
N ALA A 149 10.34 -4.76 -3.37
CA ALA A 149 11.69 -5.19 -3.10
C ALA A 149 12.13 -6.32 -4.05
N ALA A 150 11.26 -7.30 -4.32
CA ALA A 150 11.52 -8.37 -5.29
C ALA A 150 11.79 -7.83 -6.70
N LEU A 151 11.02 -6.82 -7.13
CA LEU A 151 11.22 -6.17 -8.43
C LEU A 151 12.55 -5.42 -8.48
N VAL A 152 12.89 -4.65 -7.44
CA VAL A 152 14.18 -3.94 -7.36
C VAL A 152 15.35 -4.92 -7.36
N GLN A 153 15.28 -6.00 -6.58
CA GLN A 153 16.34 -7.01 -6.53
C GLN A 153 16.54 -7.71 -7.89
N LYS A 154 15.44 -8.05 -8.59
CA LYS A 154 15.50 -8.77 -9.87
C LYS A 154 15.85 -7.87 -11.06
N TYR A 155 15.29 -6.66 -11.12
CA TYR A 155 15.35 -5.79 -12.29
C TYR A 155 16.16 -4.51 -12.09
N GLY A 156 16.65 -4.23 -10.87
CA GLY A 156 17.32 -2.98 -10.54
C GLY A 156 16.37 -1.79 -10.57
N VAL A 157 16.91 -0.59 -10.77
CA VAL A 157 16.12 0.65 -10.87
C VAL A 157 16.69 1.54 -11.97
N VAL A 158 15.87 2.47 -12.48
CA VAL A 158 16.31 3.48 -13.45
C VAL A 158 15.81 4.87 -13.04
N PRO A 159 16.50 5.96 -13.37
CA PRO A 159 16.01 7.32 -13.16
C PRO A 159 14.74 7.60 -13.99
N VAL A 160 13.88 8.51 -13.50
CA VAL A 160 12.71 8.98 -14.27
C VAL A 160 13.12 9.60 -15.63
N SER A 161 14.29 10.23 -15.71
CA SER A 161 14.80 10.84 -16.96
C SER A 161 14.95 9.85 -18.11
N ASP A 162 15.24 8.59 -17.78
CA ASP A 162 15.54 7.54 -18.77
C ASP A 162 14.27 6.77 -19.14
N TYR A 163 13.27 6.76 -18.26
CA TYR A 163 12.01 6.07 -18.48
C TYR A 163 10.80 6.80 -17.85
N PRO A 164 10.36 7.92 -18.44
CA PRO A 164 9.33 8.79 -17.86
C PRO A 164 7.92 8.18 -17.97
N GLU A 165 7.00 8.64 -17.12
CA GLU A 165 5.60 8.22 -17.09
C GLU A 165 4.88 8.30 -18.46
N THR A 166 3.84 7.48 -18.66
CA THR A 166 2.96 7.54 -19.84
C THR A 166 1.50 7.73 -19.41
N SER A 167 0.63 8.09 -20.35
CA SER A 167 -0.79 8.31 -20.05
C SER A 167 -1.49 7.09 -19.44
N ASN A 168 -1.13 5.88 -19.87
CA ASN A 168 -1.72 4.64 -19.34
C ASN A 168 -1.23 4.30 -17.93
N VAL A 169 -0.09 4.85 -17.52
CA VAL A 169 0.52 4.56 -16.22
C VAL A 169 0.08 5.61 -15.19
N GLU A 170 -0.19 6.84 -15.63
CA GLU A 170 -0.86 7.87 -14.84
C GLU A 170 -2.39 7.66 -14.74
N ASN A 171 -2.98 6.85 -15.62
CA ASN A 171 -4.38 6.41 -15.55
C ASN A 171 -4.52 4.97 -16.07
N THR A 172 -4.55 4.02 -15.15
CA THR A 172 -4.47 2.57 -15.46
C THR A 172 -5.80 1.94 -15.83
N ALA A 173 -6.94 2.64 -15.67
CA ALA A 173 -8.27 2.03 -15.81
C ALA A 173 -8.50 1.31 -17.16
N ALA A 174 -8.07 1.92 -18.28
CA ALA A 174 -8.22 1.29 -19.59
C ALA A 174 -7.25 0.11 -19.81
N PHE A 175 -6.02 0.25 -19.31
CA PHE A 175 -5.02 -0.81 -19.34
C PHE A 175 -5.47 -2.02 -18.52
N ASP A 176 -5.93 -1.79 -17.28
CA ASP A 176 -6.41 -2.83 -16.38
C ASP A 176 -7.62 -3.56 -16.94
N ALA A 177 -8.53 -2.85 -17.63
CA ALA A 177 -9.66 -3.47 -18.29
C ALA A 177 -9.23 -4.48 -19.37
N VAL A 178 -8.19 -4.15 -20.15
CA VAL A 178 -7.62 -5.03 -21.19
C VAL A 178 -6.83 -6.17 -20.56
N MET A 179 -5.91 -5.85 -19.65
CA MET A 179 -5.07 -6.83 -18.95
C MET A 179 -5.90 -7.85 -18.19
N ASN A 180 -6.82 -7.41 -17.33
CA ASN A 180 -7.66 -8.33 -16.55
C ASN A 180 -8.51 -9.24 -17.45
N ARG A 181 -8.96 -8.75 -18.61
CA ARG A 181 -9.68 -9.59 -19.59
C ARG A 181 -8.76 -10.65 -20.19
N LYS A 182 -7.56 -10.26 -20.63
CA LYS A 182 -6.56 -11.19 -21.18
C LYS A 182 -6.18 -12.26 -20.16
N LEU A 183 -5.84 -11.87 -18.94
CA LEU A 183 -5.50 -12.81 -17.87
C LEU A 183 -6.63 -13.80 -17.60
N ARG A 184 -7.89 -13.36 -17.50
CA ARG A 184 -9.03 -14.29 -17.29
C ARG A 184 -9.23 -15.25 -18.46
N ILE A 185 -9.05 -14.79 -19.70
CA ILE A 185 -9.11 -15.65 -20.90
C ILE A 185 -8.02 -16.73 -20.83
N ASP A 186 -6.79 -16.32 -20.54
CA ASP A 186 -5.63 -17.21 -20.48
C ASP A 186 -5.75 -18.20 -19.32
N GLY A 187 -6.17 -17.74 -18.14
CA GLY A 187 -6.45 -18.57 -16.98
C GLY A 187 -7.50 -19.64 -17.26
N MET A 188 -8.60 -19.27 -17.93
CA MET A 188 -9.61 -20.23 -18.39
C MET A 188 -9.02 -21.24 -19.37
N GLN A 189 -8.24 -20.80 -20.35
CA GLN A 189 -7.62 -21.69 -21.35
C GLN A 189 -6.63 -22.67 -20.73
N LEU A 190 -5.75 -22.22 -19.83
CA LEU A 190 -4.81 -23.07 -19.12
C LEU A 190 -5.53 -24.13 -18.28
N ARG A 191 -6.57 -23.74 -17.54
CA ARG A 191 -7.41 -24.67 -16.77
C ARG A 191 -8.09 -25.70 -17.65
N ASN A 192 -8.60 -25.29 -18.82
CA ASN A 192 -9.18 -26.21 -19.80
C ASN A 192 -8.14 -27.19 -20.36
N MET A 193 -6.90 -26.76 -20.59
CA MET A 193 -5.82 -27.64 -21.06
C MET A 193 -5.47 -28.71 -20.01
N VAL A 194 -5.36 -28.33 -18.73
CA VAL A 194 -5.15 -29.30 -17.64
C VAL A 194 -6.30 -30.30 -17.58
N ASN A 195 -7.54 -29.83 -17.59
CA ASN A 195 -8.74 -30.69 -17.53
C ASN A 195 -8.92 -31.57 -18.78
N ALA A 196 -8.34 -31.18 -19.92
CA ALA A 196 -8.30 -31.98 -21.15
C ALA A 196 -7.14 -33.00 -21.16
N GLY A 197 -6.34 -33.09 -20.10
CA GLY A 197 -5.21 -34.02 -19.99
C GLY A 197 -4.06 -33.70 -20.95
N LYS A 198 -3.84 -32.41 -21.25
CA LYS A 198 -2.68 -31.97 -22.04
C LYS A 198 -1.37 -32.22 -21.28
N SER A 199 -0.29 -32.46 -22.02
CA SER A 199 1.04 -32.63 -21.45
C SER A 199 1.58 -31.35 -20.82
N ASP A 200 2.49 -31.48 -19.86
CA ASP A 200 3.15 -30.33 -19.23
C ASP A 200 3.89 -29.48 -20.27
N GLU A 201 4.47 -30.10 -21.31
CA GLU A 201 5.12 -29.39 -22.40
C GLU A 201 4.14 -28.55 -23.25
N GLU A 202 2.94 -29.08 -23.54
CA GLU A 202 1.89 -28.34 -24.25
C GLU A 202 1.40 -27.15 -23.42
N ILE A 203 1.18 -27.35 -22.12
CA ILE A 203 0.72 -26.30 -21.19
C ILE A 203 1.79 -25.21 -21.05
N GLU A 204 3.05 -25.59 -20.89
CA GLU A 204 4.17 -24.66 -20.78
C GLU A 204 4.39 -23.85 -22.07
N ALA A 205 4.22 -24.48 -23.24
CA ALA A 205 4.28 -23.77 -24.52
C ALA A 205 3.16 -22.74 -24.65
N ALA A 206 1.93 -23.09 -24.26
CA ALA A 206 0.81 -22.16 -24.24
C ALA A 206 1.03 -21.00 -23.26
N ARG A 207 1.49 -21.29 -22.03
CA ARG A 207 1.81 -20.29 -21.01
C ARG A 207 2.85 -19.27 -21.51
N LYS A 208 3.91 -19.74 -22.19
CA LYS A 208 4.93 -18.85 -22.78
C LYS A 208 4.36 -17.94 -23.86
N HIS A 209 3.50 -18.45 -24.73
CA HIS A 209 2.83 -17.62 -25.74
C HIS A 209 1.87 -16.61 -25.11
N MET A 210 1.13 -17.00 -24.06
CA MET A 210 0.27 -16.09 -23.31
C MET A 210 1.06 -14.97 -22.60
N LEU A 211 2.27 -15.27 -22.12
CA LEU A 211 3.17 -14.25 -21.58
C LEU A 211 3.73 -13.31 -22.65
N ASP A 212 3.99 -13.80 -23.85
CA ASP A 212 4.38 -12.97 -25.00
C ASP A 212 3.27 -11.97 -25.34
N ASP A 213 2.01 -12.39 -25.35
CA ASP A 213 0.86 -11.48 -25.52
C ASP A 213 0.80 -10.42 -24.40
N VAL A 214 1.02 -10.83 -23.15
CA VAL A 214 1.08 -9.89 -22.01
C VAL A 214 2.20 -8.88 -22.20
N TYR A 215 3.40 -9.31 -22.58
CA TYR A 215 4.52 -8.43 -22.85
C TYR A 215 4.16 -7.37 -23.91
N HIS A 216 3.52 -7.78 -25.01
CA HIS A 216 3.05 -6.85 -26.05
C HIS A 216 2.06 -5.82 -25.50
N ILE A 217 1.07 -6.24 -24.69
CA ILE A 217 0.09 -5.31 -24.10
C ILE A 217 0.79 -4.28 -23.20
N VAL A 218 1.70 -4.74 -22.34
CA VAL A 218 2.45 -3.86 -21.41
C VAL A 218 3.39 -2.93 -22.19
N ALA A 219 4.15 -3.45 -23.15
CA ALA A 219 5.09 -2.68 -23.97
C ALA A 219 4.40 -1.62 -24.83
N TYR A 220 3.26 -1.94 -25.46
CA TYR A 220 2.47 -0.94 -26.18
C TYR A 220 1.89 0.13 -25.26
N SER A 221 1.59 -0.21 -24.01
CA SER A 221 0.95 0.70 -23.07
C SER A 221 1.96 1.63 -22.39
N PHE A 222 3.14 1.11 -22.03
CA PHE A 222 4.11 1.78 -21.14
C PHE A 222 5.40 2.20 -21.87
N GLY A 223 5.65 1.64 -23.06
CA GLY A 223 6.97 1.59 -23.70
C GLY A 223 7.72 0.32 -23.33
N GLU A 224 8.80 0.03 -24.04
CA GLU A 224 9.75 -1.02 -23.66
C GLU A 224 10.81 -0.42 -22.70
N PRO A 225 11.13 -1.07 -21.57
CA PRO A 225 12.09 -0.53 -20.60
C PRO A 225 13.51 -0.49 -21.18
N PRO A 226 14.33 0.50 -20.77
CA PRO A 226 15.72 0.56 -21.20
C PRO A 226 16.53 -0.59 -20.58
N THR A 227 17.46 -1.15 -21.35
CA THR A 227 18.43 -2.15 -20.88
C THR A 227 19.73 -1.53 -20.38
N GLN A 228 19.91 -0.22 -20.62
CA GLN A 228 21.04 0.57 -20.16
C GLN A 228 20.55 1.91 -19.57
N VAL A 229 21.26 2.39 -18.56
CA VAL A 229 21.02 3.64 -17.84
C VAL A 229 22.13 4.62 -18.20
N ASP A 230 21.71 5.78 -18.71
CA ASP A 230 22.58 6.89 -19.09
C ASP A 230 22.21 8.12 -18.27
N PHE A 231 22.64 8.11 -17.01
CA PHE A 231 22.21 9.12 -16.06
C PHE A 231 23.20 10.28 -15.95
N ALA A 232 22.71 11.49 -16.20
CA ALA A 232 23.45 12.73 -15.99
C ALA A 232 22.68 13.67 -15.05
N TYR A 233 23.39 14.27 -14.09
CA TYR A 233 22.79 15.19 -13.13
C TYR A 233 23.78 16.28 -12.71
N ARG A 234 23.24 17.35 -12.11
CA ARG A 234 24.03 18.29 -11.32
C ARG A 234 23.64 18.14 -9.87
N ASP A 235 24.63 18.06 -8.99
CA ASP A 235 24.39 18.11 -7.55
C ASP A 235 24.03 19.53 -7.09
N ASP A 236 23.65 19.66 -5.82
CA ASP A 236 23.30 20.92 -5.16
C ASP A 236 24.48 21.91 -5.14
N ASP A 237 25.72 21.40 -5.26
CA ASP A 237 26.95 22.18 -5.39
C ASP A 237 27.21 22.60 -6.87
N LYS A 238 26.25 22.33 -7.77
CA LYS A 238 26.26 22.62 -9.21
C LYS A 238 27.29 21.84 -10.03
N LYS A 239 27.94 20.83 -9.46
CA LYS A 239 28.91 19.98 -10.15
C LYS A 239 28.19 18.98 -11.04
N TYR A 240 28.68 18.82 -12.26
CA TYR A 240 28.14 17.87 -13.23
C TYR A 240 28.68 16.46 -12.99
N HIS A 241 27.78 15.48 -13.04
CA HIS A 241 28.06 14.06 -12.95
C HIS A 241 27.39 13.33 -14.11
N LYS A 242 28.04 12.27 -14.60
CA LYS A 242 27.50 11.42 -15.64
C LYS A 242 27.97 9.98 -15.45
N VAL A 243 27.07 9.05 -15.67
CA VAL A 243 27.37 7.64 -15.87
C VAL A 243 26.66 7.17 -17.15
N THR A 244 27.24 6.21 -17.86
CA THR A 244 26.67 5.69 -19.11
C THR A 244 26.86 4.20 -19.23
N GLY A 245 25.91 3.52 -19.86
CA GLY A 245 26.01 2.12 -20.23
C GLY A 245 25.94 1.13 -19.06
N LEU A 246 25.44 1.56 -17.89
CA LEU A 246 25.14 0.62 -16.81
C LEU A 246 23.84 -0.11 -17.09
N THR A 247 23.76 -1.39 -16.79
CA THR A 247 22.46 -2.05 -16.65
C THR A 247 21.69 -1.44 -15.46
N PRO A 248 20.34 -1.54 -15.43
CA PRO A 248 19.54 -1.12 -14.27
C PRO A 248 19.99 -1.75 -12.94
N GLN A 249 20.48 -2.99 -12.96
CA GLN A 249 21.01 -3.66 -11.76
C GLN A 249 22.37 -3.08 -11.33
N GLU A 250 23.27 -2.81 -12.27
CA GLU A 250 24.54 -2.15 -11.97
C GLU A 250 24.32 -0.72 -11.46
N PHE A 251 23.35 0.01 -12.04
CA PHE A 251 22.95 1.33 -11.53
C PHE A 251 22.45 1.25 -10.09
N TYR A 252 21.60 0.27 -9.78
CA TYR A 252 21.16 0.03 -8.40
C TYR A 252 22.34 -0.23 -7.46
N ALA A 253 23.20 -1.19 -7.80
CA ALA A 253 24.35 -1.57 -6.97
C ALA A 253 25.36 -0.42 -6.78
N GLN A 254 25.54 0.44 -7.78
CA GLN A 254 26.49 1.54 -7.71
C GLN A 254 25.99 2.72 -6.88
N TYR A 255 24.69 3.04 -6.94
CA TYR A 255 24.14 4.26 -6.33
C TYR A 255 23.38 4.02 -5.03
N PHE A 256 22.88 2.81 -4.78
CA PHE A 256 22.06 2.48 -3.63
C PHE A 256 22.79 1.46 -2.76
N ASP A 257 23.24 1.91 -1.59
CA ASP A 257 23.88 1.06 -0.58
C ASP A 257 22.81 0.52 0.38
N VAL A 258 21.89 -0.27 -0.18
CA VAL A 258 20.70 -0.77 0.50
C VAL A 258 20.56 -2.25 0.22
N ASP A 259 20.71 -3.06 1.25
CA ASP A 259 20.30 -4.46 1.20
C ASP A 259 18.83 -4.56 1.60
N LEU A 260 17.97 -4.85 0.62
CA LEU A 260 16.53 -5.02 0.86
C LEU A 260 16.23 -6.27 1.71
N ASP A 261 17.16 -7.21 1.85
CA ASP A 261 17.01 -8.32 2.79
C ASP A 261 17.32 -7.94 4.23
N ASP A 262 17.90 -6.77 4.51
CA ASP A 262 18.07 -6.25 5.88
C ASP A 262 16.78 -5.66 6.46
N TYR A 263 15.74 -5.48 5.65
CA TYR A 263 14.44 -4.98 6.11
C TYR A 263 13.50 -6.11 6.49
N VAL A 264 12.58 -5.77 7.39
CA VAL A 264 11.51 -6.63 7.89
C VAL A 264 10.21 -5.84 7.89
N VAL A 265 9.13 -6.48 7.45
CA VAL A 265 7.77 -5.96 7.65
C VAL A 265 7.35 -6.32 9.07
N ILE A 266 7.00 -5.30 9.85
CA ILE A 266 6.34 -5.48 11.15
C ILE A 266 4.90 -5.04 10.95
N ALA A 267 3.96 -5.94 11.28
CA ALA A 267 2.54 -5.66 11.20
C ALA A 267 1.90 -5.60 12.60
N ASN A 268 0.73 -4.98 12.68
CA ASN A 268 -0.15 -5.01 13.83
C ASN A 268 -1.56 -5.46 13.41
N SER A 269 -1.83 -6.74 13.66
CA SER A 269 -3.09 -7.43 13.40
C SER A 269 -3.59 -8.00 14.72
N PRO A 270 -4.36 -7.24 15.53
CA PRO A 270 -4.84 -7.69 16.84
C PRO A 270 -5.88 -8.82 16.79
N ASP A 271 -6.39 -9.17 15.61
CA ASP A 271 -7.19 -10.37 15.32
C ASP A 271 -6.35 -11.66 15.23
N LYS A 272 -5.01 -11.54 15.33
CA LYS A 272 -4.04 -12.65 15.24
C LYS A 272 -3.10 -12.65 16.44
N ASP A 273 -2.48 -13.79 16.72
CA ASP A 273 -1.48 -13.89 17.78
C ASP A 273 -0.27 -12.99 17.51
N TYR A 274 0.17 -12.25 18.53
CA TYR A 274 1.43 -11.51 18.49
C TYR A 274 2.64 -12.44 18.67
N ASP A 275 3.84 -11.91 18.37
CA ASP A 275 5.11 -12.64 18.44
C ASP A 275 5.14 -13.87 17.50
N LYS A 276 4.46 -13.76 16.35
CA LYS A 276 4.42 -14.76 15.28
C LYS A 276 4.86 -14.16 13.95
N ARG A 277 5.40 -15.03 13.09
CA ARG A 277 5.69 -14.71 11.69
C ARG A 277 4.56 -15.25 10.83
N TYR A 278 4.04 -14.44 9.93
CA TYR A 278 3.00 -14.83 8.98
C TYR A 278 3.47 -14.60 7.55
N SER A 279 2.79 -15.24 6.58
CA SER A 279 3.01 -15.03 5.15
C SER A 279 1.69 -14.95 4.38
N LEU A 280 1.71 -14.21 3.26
CA LEU A 280 0.60 -14.07 2.31
C LEU A 280 1.06 -14.46 0.89
N PRO A 281 1.36 -15.75 0.64
CA PRO A 281 1.90 -16.18 -0.67
C PRO A 281 0.91 -16.02 -1.82
N SER A 282 -0.39 -15.87 -1.52
CA SER A 282 -1.44 -15.53 -2.48
C SER A 282 -1.24 -14.16 -3.15
N GLN A 283 -0.37 -13.31 -2.59
CA GLN A 283 -0.12 -11.96 -3.08
C GLN A 283 1.28 -11.75 -3.66
N ASP A 284 2.19 -12.73 -3.60
CA ASP A 284 3.51 -12.61 -4.23
C ASP A 284 3.38 -12.27 -5.73
N ASN A 285 4.30 -11.46 -6.26
CA ASN A 285 4.35 -11.07 -7.68
C ASN A 285 5.47 -11.73 -8.49
N VAL A 286 6.64 -11.96 -7.91
CA VAL A 286 7.82 -12.49 -8.63
C VAL A 286 8.06 -13.94 -8.24
N GLN A 287 8.00 -14.86 -9.22
CA GLN A 287 8.25 -16.27 -8.97
C GLN A 287 9.68 -16.48 -8.46
N GLY A 288 9.83 -17.04 -7.25
CA GLY A 288 11.12 -17.22 -6.58
C GLY A 288 11.78 -15.92 -6.09
N GLY A 289 11.02 -14.82 -6.07
CA GLY A 289 11.44 -13.54 -5.49
C GLY A 289 11.23 -13.48 -3.98
N LYS A 290 11.27 -12.27 -3.44
CA LYS A 290 11.00 -12.01 -2.02
C LYS A 290 9.52 -12.27 -1.71
N HIS A 291 9.27 -13.09 -0.68
CA HIS A 291 7.93 -13.42 -0.22
C HIS A 291 7.34 -12.34 0.67
N ILE A 292 6.01 -12.18 0.62
CA ILE A 292 5.27 -11.37 1.57
C ILE A 292 5.22 -12.10 2.90
N GLU A 293 5.97 -11.56 3.86
CA GLU A 293 6.06 -12.07 5.22
C GLU A 293 6.18 -10.92 6.20
N PHE A 294 5.60 -11.08 7.39
CA PHE A 294 5.66 -10.07 8.44
C PHE A 294 5.74 -10.68 9.84
N LEU A 295 6.29 -9.93 10.78
CA LEU A 295 6.16 -10.20 12.21
C LEU A 295 4.94 -9.45 12.75
N ASN A 296 3.98 -10.17 13.32
CA ASN A 296 2.85 -9.52 14.00
C ASN A 296 3.26 -9.12 15.41
N LEU A 297 3.32 -7.82 15.69
CA LEU A 297 3.78 -7.25 16.95
C LEU A 297 2.79 -6.17 17.48
N PRO A 298 2.84 -5.85 18.79
CA PRO A 298 2.07 -4.74 19.34
C PRO A 298 2.46 -3.39 18.72
N MET A 299 1.52 -2.44 18.62
CA MET A 299 1.76 -1.08 18.08
C MET A 299 2.95 -0.36 18.73
N THR A 300 3.21 -0.62 20.02
CA THR A 300 4.38 -0.07 20.73
C THR A 300 5.70 -0.42 20.05
N GLU A 301 5.82 -1.61 19.45
CA GLU A 301 7.01 -2.04 18.72
C GLU A 301 7.11 -1.40 17.34
N LEU A 302 5.98 -1.25 16.63
CA LEU A 302 5.93 -0.54 15.35
C LEU A 302 6.37 0.92 15.54
N THR A 303 5.77 1.60 16.51
CA THR A 303 6.10 2.98 16.87
C THR A 303 7.56 3.14 17.29
N ARG A 304 8.06 2.28 18.20
CA ARG A 304 9.45 2.32 18.67
C ARG A 304 10.45 2.14 17.52
N THR A 305 10.22 1.15 16.65
CA THR A 305 11.15 0.84 15.55
C THR A 305 11.11 1.89 14.45
N ALA A 306 9.93 2.45 14.14
CA ALA A 306 9.79 3.55 13.20
C ALA A 306 10.52 4.82 13.70
N ILE A 307 10.35 5.20 14.98
CA ILE A 307 11.08 6.33 15.58
C ILE A 307 12.59 6.10 15.51
N ALA A 308 13.07 4.90 15.84
CA ALA A 308 14.49 4.57 15.78
C ALA A 308 15.06 4.72 14.36
N GLN A 309 14.33 4.27 13.34
CA GLN A 309 14.75 4.41 11.94
C GLN A 309 14.76 5.87 11.48
N LEU A 310 13.74 6.65 11.85
CA LEU A 310 13.69 8.09 11.55
C LEU A 310 14.83 8.85 12.22
N LYS A 311 15.15 8.54 13.49
CA LYS A 311 16.29 9.14 14.22
C LYS A 311 17.64 8.80 13.56
N ASP A 312 17.76 7.64 12.94
CA ASP A 312 18.92 7.23 12.13
C ASP A 312 18.95 7.88 10.73
N GLY A 313 17.96 8.72 10.41
CA GLY A 313 17.96 9.53 9.21
C GLY A 313 17.43 8.82 7.97
N GLU A 314 16.59 7.80 8.15
CA GLU A 314 16.01 6.96 7.10
C GLU A 314 14.48 6.96 7.18
N GLY A 315 13.80 7.12 6.04
CA GLY A 315 12.33 7.07 5.96
C GLY A 315 11.77 5.67 6.23
N VAL A 316 10.49 5.59 6.57
CA VAL A 316 9.81 4.32 6.90
C VAL A 316 8.65 4.12 5.93
N TRP A 317 8.68 3.07 5.11
CA TRP A 317 7.50 2.65 4.37
C TRP A 317 6.45 2.14 5.36
N PHE A 318 5.19 2.53 5.20
CA PHE A 318 4.11 2.02 6.03
C PHE A 318 2.81 1.82 5.24
N GLY A 319 2.07 0.77 5.61
CA GLY A 319 0.74 0.43 5.08
C GLY A 319 -0.35 0.82 6.08
N ASN A 320 -1.43 1.41 5.59
CA ASN A 320 -2.47 2.03 6.40
C ASN A 320 -3.83 2.05 5.69
N ASP A 321 -4.88 2.34 6.45
CA ASP A 321 -6.19 2.69 5.90
C ASP A 321 -6.37 4.21 5.76
N VAL A 322 -5.87 4.78 4.66
CA VAL A 322 -5.91 6.24 4.44
C VAL A 322 -7.33 6.77 4.24
N LEU A 323 -8.32 5.89 3.99
CA LEU A 323 -9.71 6.28 3.77
C LEU A 323 -10.41 6.67 5.06
N GLU A 324 -9.86 6.28 6.20
CA GLU A 324 -10.41 6.52 7.52
C GLU A 324 -9.91 7.83 8.13
N GLN A 325 -10.84 8.59 8.71
CA GLN A 325 -10.53 9.76 9.55
C GLN A 325 -9.50 10.74 8.93
N MET A 326 -9.70 11.06 7.64
CA MET A 326 -8.75 11.79 6.81
C MET A 326 -9.37 13.02 6.11
N ASP A 327 -8.64 14.14 6.08
CA ASP A 327 -8.89 15.27 5.18
C ASP A 327 -7.75 15.38 4.18
N ARG A 328 -8.03 15.03 2.92
CA ARG A 328 -7.05 15.01 1.84
C ARG A 328 -6.51 16.41 1.51
N LYS A 329 -7.34 17.45 1.57
CA LYS A 329 -6.94 18.80 1.19
C LYS A 329 -6.04 19.41 2.25
N LYS A 330 -6.40 19.26 3.52
CA LYS A 330 -5.62 19.74 4.67
C LYS A 330 -4.42 18.83 4.97
N GLY A 331 -4.46 17.58 4.52
CA GLY A 331 -3.41 16.60 4.79
C GLY A 331 -3.46 16.08 6.22
N TYR A 332 -4.65 15.94 6.79
CA TYR A 332 -4.85 15.54 8.18
C TYR A 332 -5.21 14.06 8.27
N LEU A 333 -4.55 13.35 9.19
CA LEU A 333 -4.81 11.96 9.56
C LEU A 333 -4.96 11.91 11.09
N ASP A 334 -6.18 11.90 11.60
CA ASP A 334 -6.45 11.99 13.04
C ASP A 334 -7.71 11.21 13.40
N SER A 335 -7.61 10.20 14.28
CA SER A 335 -8.72 9.33 14.67
C SER A 335 -9.96 10.09 15.17
N HIS A 336 -9.78 11.34 15.60
CA HIS A 336 -10.82 12.22 16.10
C HIS A 336 -11.18 13.34 15.13
N LEU A 337 -10.78 13.25 13.86
CA LEU A 337 -11.01 14.29 12.84
C LEU A 337 -12.51 14.53 12.62
N TYR A 338 -13.30 13.47 12.50
CA TYR A 338 -14.75 13.55 12.34
C TYR A 338 -15.48 12.85 13.48
N ARG A 339 -16.25 13.62 14.26
CA ARG A 339 -17.00 13.16 15.45
C ARG A 339 -18.35 12.54 15.08
N TYR A 340 -18.35 11.51 14.23
CA TYR A 340 -19.59 10.91 13.70
C TYR A 340 -20.53 10.39 14.79
N SER A 341 -20.00 9.68 15.79
CA SER A 341 -20.81 9.14 16.89
C SER A 341 -21.51 10.24 17.68
N GLU A 342 -20.85 11.39 17.87
CA GLU A 342 -21.46 12.56 18.53
C GLU A 342 -22.48 13.26 17.63
N LEU A 343 -22.17 13.41 16.33
CA LEU A 343 -23.05 14.06 15.37
C LEU A 343 -24.40 13.34 15.27
N PHE A 344 -24.39 12.01 15.24
CA PHE A 344 -25.58 11.18 15.07
C PHE A 344 -26.15 10.63 16.38
N ALA A 345 -25.44 10.79 17.51
CA ALA A 345 -25.78 10.17 18.79
C ALA A 345 -25.95 8.64 18.68
N VAL A 346 -25.06 7.98 17.91
CA VAL A 346 -25.02 6.52 17.72
C VAL A 346 -23.60 6.03 17.96
N ASP A 347 -23.44 4.82 18.50
CA ASP A 347 -22.12 4.22 18.69
C ASP A 347 -21.63 3.58 17.39
N LEU A 348 -20.61 4.18 16.79
CA LEU A 348 -19.91 3.68 15.60
C LEU A 348 -18.51 3.12 15.94
N GLY A 349 -18.21 2.96 17.23
CA GLY A 349 -16.90 2.50 17.69
C GLY A 349 -16.66 1.04 17.35
N MET A 350 -15.52 0.76 16.72
CA MET A 350 -15.02 -0.60 16.52
C MET A 350 -13.54 -0.64 16.89
N THR A 351 -13.16 -1.64 17.68
CA THR A 351 -11.74 -1.92 17.91
C THR A 351 -11.07 -2.30 16.59
N LYS A 352 -9.75 -2.09 16.48
CA LYS A 352 -8.99 -2.48 15.28
C LYS A 352 -9.16 -3.96 14.92
N ALA A 353 -9.24 -4.85 15.93
CA ALA A 353 -9.51 -6.27 15.73
C ALA A 353 -10.89 -6.53 15.10
N GLN A 354 -11.93 -5.89 15.63
CA GLN A 354 -13.29 -6.00 15.07
C GLN A 354 -13.35 -5.43 13.65
N ARG A 355 -12.64 -4.33 13.36
CA ARG A 355 -12.61 -3.78 12.00
C ARG A 355 -11.96 -4.74 11.01
N LEU A 356 -10.88 -5.42 11.39
CA LEU A 356 -10.23 -6.44 10.56
C LEU A 356 -11.12 -7.68 10.39
N GLU A 357 -11.72 -8.17 11.48
CA GLU A 357 -12.57 -9.38 11.47
C GLU A 357 -13.88 -9.19 10.67
N TYR A 358 -14.49 -7.99 10.74
CA TYR A 358 -15.77 -7.68 10.11
C TYR A 358 -15.65 -6.83 8.83
N HIS A 359 -14.47 -6.83 8.20
CA HIS A 359 -14.24 -6.21 6.89
C HIS A 359 -14.52 -4.69 6.83
N GLN A 360 -14.33 -3.97 7.95
CA GLN A 360 -14.33 -2.50 7.97
C GLN A 360 -12.93 -1.92 7.76
N ALA A 361 -11.88 -2.65 8.16
CA ALA A 361 -10.49 -2.25 7.93
C ALA A 361 -9.95 -2.83 6.62
N GLU A 362 -9.13 -2.05 5.93
CA GLU A 362 -8.40 -2.46 4.74
C GLU A 362 -7.00 -1.81 4.73
N VAL A 363 -5.98 -2.53 4.27
CA VAL A 363 -4.66 -1.92 3.99
C VAL A 363 -4.74 -1.17 2.65
N SER A 364 -5.47 -0.05 2.65
CA SER A 364 -5.91 0.64 1.42
C SER A 364 -4.82 1.48 0.73
N HIS A 365 -3.76 1.86 1.44
CA HIS A 365 -2.71 2.73 0.88
C HIS A 365 -1.36 2.59 1.57
N ALA A 366 -0.28 2.85 0.82
CA ALA A 366 1.08 2.89 1.35
C ALA A 366 1.71 4.28 1.18
N MET A 367 2.37 4.75 2.24
CA MET A 367 3.02 6.07 2.29
C MET A 367 4.38 5.96 2.99
N THR A 368 5.11 7.07 3.12
CA THR A 368 6.44 7.09 3.74
C THR A 368 6.46 8.02 4.95
N LEU A 369 6.79 7.52 6.13
CA LEU A 369 7.10 8.39 7.28
C LEU A 369 8.44 9.08 7.03
N THR A 370 8.47 10.39 7.21
CA THR A 370 9.65 11.24 6.97
C THR A 370 9.99 12.12 8.16
N GLY A 371 9.27 11.97 9.27
CA GLY A 371 9.53 12.73 10.48
C GLY A 371 8.57 12.36 11.61
N VAL A 372 8.94 12.75 12.81
CA VAL A 372 8.17 12.56 14.03
C VAL A 372 8.44 13.71 14.98
N ASP A 373 7.38 14.24 15.58
CA ASP A 373 7.50 15.17 16.70
C ASP A 373 7.44 14.39 18.01
N LEU A 374 8.35 14.70 18.93
CA LEU A 374 8.53 13.96 20.17
C LEU A 374 8.41 14.91 21.36
N ASP A 375 7.78 14.47 22.43
CA ASP A 375 7.75 15.19 23.69
C ASP A 375 9.04 14.97 24.52
N ASP A 376 9.09 15.58 25.71
CA ASP A 376 10.21 15.46 26.64
C ASP A 376 10.44 14.03 27.17
N GLN A 377 9.52 13.09 26.90
CA GLN A 377 9.59 11.67 27.26
C GLN A 377 9.82 10.77 26.03
N ASP A 378 10.26 11.34 24.90
CA ASP A 378 10.49 10.63 23.64
C ASP A 378 9.22 9.92 23.10
N GLN A 379 8.02 10.37 23.47
CA GLN A 379 6.76 9.86 22.93
C GLN A 379 6.32 10.66 21.70
N PRO A 380 5.77 10.02 20.66
CA PRO A 380 5.32 10.72 19.47
C PRO A 380 4.10 11.58 19.78
N THR A 381 4.15 12.86 19.37
CA THR A 381 2.99 13.78 19.42
C THR A 381 2.31 13.91 18.07
N LYS A 382 3.01 13.60 16.97
CA LYS A 382 2.52 13.52 15.57
C LYS A 382 3.63 13.08 14.62
N TRP A 383 3.26 12.66 13.43
CA TRP A 383 4.15 12.13 12.39
C TRP A 383 4.04 12.93 11.11
N LYS A 384 5.18 13.08 10.42
CA LYS A 384 5.25 13.66 9.07
C LYS A 384 5.17 12.55 8.05
N VAL A 385 4.20 12.65 7.15
CA VAL A 385 3.89 11.62 6.16
C VAL A 385 4.12 12.20 4.76
N GLU A 386 5.01 11.59 4.00
CA GLU A 386 5.13 11.86 2.57
C GLU A 386 4.12 11.01 1.80
N ASN A 387 3.22 11.67 1.06
CA ASN A 387 2.26 11.01 0.20
C ASN A 387 2.68 11.11 -1.28
N SER A 388 2.06 10.28 -2.13
CA SER A 388 2.30 10.18 -3.57
C SER A 388 1.13 10.72 -4.38
N TRP A 389 0.44 11.77 -3.91
CA TRP A 389 -0.70 12.39 -4.61
C TRP A 389 -0.39 13.80 -5.15
N GLY A 390 0.90 14.13 -5.28
CA GLY A 390 1.36 15.44 -5.73
C GLY A 390 1.24 16.54 -4.69
N ASP A 391 1.71 17.73 -5.05
CA ASP A 391 1.94 18.87 -4.17
C ASP A 391 0.69 19.69 -3.82
N LYS A 392 -0.47 19.36 -4.40
CA LYS A 392 -1.73 20.09 -4.20
C LYS A 392 -2.55 19.64 -3.00
N ASN A 393 -2.19 18.52 -2.38
CA ASN A 393 -2.86 17.96 -1.22
C ASN A 393 -1.98 18.14 0.02
N GLY A 394 -2.57 18.42 1.17
CA GLY A 394 -1.82 18.67 2.40
C GLY A 394 -0.86 19.85 2.28
N GLU A 395 0.23 19.82 3.05
CA GLU A 395 1.31 20.80 2.99
C GLU A 395 2.31 20.37 1.93
N LYS A 396 2.11 20.83 0.68
CA LYS A 396 2.97 20.48 -0.48
C LYS A 396 3.10 18.97 -0.70
N GLY A 397 2.01 18.23 -0.50
CA GLY A 397 1.95 16.77 -0.62
C GLY A 397 2.27 16.00 0.67
N TYR A 398 2.70 16.69 1.73
CA TYR A 398 2.92 16.08 3.04
C TYR A 398 1.65 16.14 3.88
N PHE A 399 1.42 15.06 4.62
CA PHE A 399 0.34 14.90 5.57
C PHE A 399 0.92 14.92 6.99
N THR A 400 0.09 15.30 7.96
CA THR A 400 0.41 15.21 9.39
C THR A 400 -0.55 14.23 10.05
N MET A 401 0.02 13.28 10.78
CA MET A 401 -0.70 12.15 11.37
C MET A 401 -0.60 12.17 12.88
N SER A 402 -1.72 12.06 13.57
CA SER A 402 -1.75 11.95 15.04
C SER A 402 -1.22 10.58 15.51
N PRO A 403 -0.78 10.47 16.79
CA PRO A 403 -0.41 9.18 17.39
C PRO A 403 -1.58 8.19 17.43
N ASP A 404 -2.79 8.65 17.76
CA ASP A 404 -3.97 7.80 17.79
C ASP A 404 -4.28 7.20 16.40
N TRP A 405 -4.09 7.98 15.33
CA TRP A 405 -4.28 7.49 13.97
C TRP A 405 -3.23 6.43 13.58
N MET A 406 -1.98 6.57 14.06
CA MET A 406 -0.96 5.52 13.95
C MET A 406 -1.46 4.22 14.60
N ASP A 407 -2.01 4.29 15.80
CA ASP A 407 -2.50 3.10 16.51
C ASP A 407 -3.72 2.47 15.84
N ASP A 408 -4.66 3.29 15.39
CA ASP A 408 -5.95 2.84 14.86
C ASP A 408 -5.87 2.35 13.41
N TYR A 409 -5.10 3.01 12.54
CA TYR A 409 -5.22 2.85 11.08
C TYR A 409 -3.92 2.51 10.37
N VAL A 410 -2.77 2.43 11.05
CA VAL A 410 -1.53 1.87 10.49
C VAL A 410 -1.46 0.38 10.80
N TYR A 411 -1.27 -0.44 9.77
CA TYR A 411 -1.17 -1.90 9.93
C TYR A 411 0.25 -2.40 9.80
N GLU A 412 1.10 -1.71 9.05
CA GLU A 412 2.44 -2.20 8.73
C GLU A 412 3.47 -1.09 8.72
N VAL A 413 4.67 -1.37 9.21
CA VAL A 413 5.88 -0.55 8.99
C VAL A 413 7.02 -1.43 8.53
N VAL A 414 7.88 -0.88 7.67
CA VAL A 414 9.07 -1.59 7.19
C VAL A 414 10.32 -0.94 7.76
N VAL A 415 11.04 -1.71 8.56
CA VAL A 415 12.20 -1.24 9.30
C VAL A 415 13.39 -2.17 9.13
N ARG A 416 14.60 -1.68 9.39
CA ARG A 416 15.79 -2.53 9.43
C ARG A 416 15.75 -3.50 10.61
N LYS A 417 16.21 -4.73 10.39
CA LYS A 417 16.29 -5.79 11.40
C LYS A 417 17.06 -5.37 12.66
N LYS A 418 18.03 -4.45 12.54
CA LYS A 418 18.81 -3.94 13.69
C LYS A 418 17.96 -3.25 14.76
N TYR A 419 16.75 -2.77 14.44
CA TYR A 419 15.86 -2.13 15.42
C TYR A 419 14.97 -3.15 16.18
N LEU A 420 14.94 -4.41 15.73
CA LEU A 420 14.29 -5.49 16.45
C LEU A 420 15.13 -5.94 17.65
N THR A 421 14.46 -6.30 18.74
CA THR A 421 15.10 -7.00 19.87
C THR A 421 15.62 -8.37 19.45
N THR A 422 16.57 -8.93 20.21
CA THR A 422 17.08 -10.29 19.96
C THR A 422 15.98 -11.34 19.92
N LYS A 423 14.93 -11.20 20.75
CA LYS A 423 13.78 -12.11 20.77
C LYS A 423 12.99 -12.01 19.45
N GLN A 424 12.72 -10.81 18.97
CA GLN A 424 12.02 -10.58 17.70
C GLN A 424 12.84 -11.07 16.50
N GLN A 425 14.15 -10.82 16.48
CA GLN A 425 15.02 -11.35 15.42
C GLN A 425 15.05 -12.88 15.39
N ALA A 426 14.87 -13.55 16.53
CA ALA A 426 14.75 -15.01 16.56
C ALA A 426 13.46 -15.52 15.90
N LEU A 427 12.38 -14.74 15.89
CA LEU A 427 11.13 -15.08 15.20
C LEU A 427 11.32 -15.16 13.68
N LEU A 428 12.22 -14.34 13.11
CA LEU A 428 12.55 -14.34 11.67
C LEU A 428 13.20 -15.64 11.19
N LYS A 429 13.63 -16.51 12.10
CA LYS A 429 14.22 -17.82 11.78
C LYS A 429 13.17 -18.93 11.77
N GLN A 430 11.95 -18.66 12.21
CA GLN A 430 10.85 -19.61 12.22
C GLN A 430 10.14 -19.63 10.87
N ALA A 431 9.56 -20.76 10.50
CA ALA A 431 8.68 -20.83 9.33
C ALA A 431 7.45 -19.92 9.56
N PRO A 432 7.04 -19.13 8.56
CA PRO A 432 5.83 -18.32 8.68
C PRO A 432 4.58 -19.20 8.75
N ILE A 433 3.55 -18.69 9.43
CA ILE A 433 2.19 -19.22 9.35
C ILE A 433 1.55 -18.65 8.08
N GLU A 434 1.23 -19.54 7.15
CA GLU A 434 0.58 -19.16 5.90
C GLU A 434 -0.88 -18.75 6.14
N LEU A 435 -1.21 -17.53 5.73
CA LEU A 435 -2.55 -16.96 5.82
C LEU A 435 -3.35 -17.26 4.55
N PRO A 436 -4.70 -17.36 4.66
CA PRO A 436 -5.54 -17.58 3.49
C PRO A 436 -5.50 -16.38 2.54
N ALA A 437 -5.85 -16.61 1.27
CA ALA A 437 -5.79 -15.56 0.26
C ALA A 437 -6.67 -14.33 0.56
N TRP A 438 -7.74 -14.51 1.33
CA TRP A 438 -8.71 -13.49 1.74
C TRP A 438 -8.50 -13.00 3.18
N ASP A 439 -7.28 -13.10 3.72
CA ASP A 439 -6.95 -12.57 5.05
C ASP A 439 -7.26 -11.06 5.13
N SER A 440 -7.50 -10.54 6.35
CA SER A 440 -7.80 -9.13 6.59
C SER A 440 -6.65 -8.16 6.28
N LEU A 441 -5.41 -8.67 6.11
CA LEU A 441 -4.25 -7.92 5.67
C LEU A 441 -3.86 -8.18 4.20
N ALA A 442 -4.69 -8.92 3.46
CA ALA A 442 -4.55 -9.05 2.01
C ALA A 442 -4.99 -7.74 1.33
#